data_AF-A0A225ARL5-F1
#
_entry.id   AF-A0A225ARL5-F1
#
_cell.length_a   1.000
_cell.length_b   1.000
_cell.length_c   1.000
_cell.angle_alpha   90.00
_cell.angle_beta   90.00
_cell.angle_gamma   90.00
#
_symmetry.space_group_name_H-M   'P 1'
#
loop_
_entity.id
_entity.type
_entity.pdbx_description
1 polymer ?
#
loop_
_entity_poly.entity_id
_entity_poly.type
_entity_poly.pdbx_seq_one_letter_code
_entity_poly.pdbx_strand_id
1 'polypeptide(L)'
;MITLFMNAVDESLTEDDRMQGLTLHSRAMRDLLRYLPPKGPRNSKYDPAIIKFNVGRDLVTTYDHVFDRFLKNFEFHTAGHVFGAMMKEKHTIIEKWPYRLKLRSGQPGAQDEFDRCMKEGVSGKERYVEWKRIPQGLL
;
A
#
# COMPACT_ATOMS: atom_id res chain seq x y z
N MET A 1 13.57 -3.37 -16.38
CA MET A 1 13.83 -2.25 -15.46
C MET A 1 12.86 -2.35 -14.28
N ILE A 2 13.27 -1.94 -13.08
CA ILE A 2 12.40 -1.87 -11.89
C ILE A 2 12.40 -0.43 -11.40
N THR A 3 11.23 0.14 -11.14
CA THR A 3 11.09 1.50 -10.58
C THR A 3 10.31 1.46 -9.28
N LEU A 4 10.72 2.27 -8.30
CA LEU A 4 10.02 2.43 -7.03
C LEU A 4 9.27 3.76 -7.01
N PHE A 5 7.98 3.71 -6.65
CA PHE A 5 7.15 4.87 -6.37
C PHE A 5 6.90 4.93 -4.85
N MET A 6 7.66 5.77 -4.16
CA MET A 6 7.55 5.91 -2.69
C MET A 6 6.30 6.70 -2.28
N ASN A 7 5.96 7.76 -3.03
CA ASN A 7 4.95 8.74 -2.61
C ASN A 7 3.66 8.70 -3.43
N ALA A 8 3.61 7.91 -4.52
CA ALA A 8 2.49 7.95 -5.47
C ALA A 8 1.14 7.68 -4.82
N VAL A 9 1.10 6.82 -3.79
CA VAL A 9 -0.11 6.59 -3.00
C VAL A 9 -0.47 7.82 -2.18
N ASP A 10 0.44 8.33 -1.35
CA ASP A 10 0.16 9.45 -0.44
C ASP A 10 -0.24 10.73 -1.20
N GLU A 11 0.39 11.00 -2.33
CA GLU A 11 0.09 12.14 -3.21
C GLU A 11 -1.24 11.98 -3.96
N SER A 12 -1.73 10.75 -4.12
CA SER A 12 -2.95 10.46 -4.87
C SER A 12 -4.16 10.15 -4.00
N LEU A 13 -3.99 9.98 -2.68
CA LEU A 13 -5.09 9.74 -1.75
C LEU A 13 -6.05 10.93 -1.73
N THR A 14 -7.35 10.65 -1.89
CA THR A 14 -8.39 11.66 -1.70
C THR A 14 -8.87 11.69 -0.25
N GLU A 15 -9.63 12.73 0.12
CA GLU A 15 -10.31 12.77 1.42
C GLU A 15 -11.27 11.59 1.60
N ASP A 16 -11.97 11.18 0.54
CA ASP A 16 -12.86 10.02 0.58
C ASP A 16 -12.10 8.72 0.87
N ASP A 17 -10.92 8.52 0.26
CA ASP A 17 -10.08 7.35 0.55
C ASP A 17 -9.65 7.32 2.03
N ARG A 18 -9.26 8.49 2.57
CA ARG A 18 -8.87 8.65 3.97
C ARG A 18 -10.04 8.36 4.91
N MET A 19 -11.23 8.86 4.59
CA MET A 19 -12.45 8.63 5.38
C MET A 19 -12.89 7.16 5.33
N GLN A 20 -12.85 6.52 4.16
CA GLN A 20 -13.21 5.10 4.03
C GLN A 20 -12.34 4.21 4.92
N GLY A 21 -11.03 4.49 4.98
CA GLY A 21 -10.10 3.78 5.87
C GLY A 21 -10.37 3.99 7.38
N LEU A 22 -11.10 5.04 7.74
CA LEU A 22 -11.50 5.35 9.13
C LEU A 22 -12.85 4.75 9.53
N THR A 23 -13.64 4.24 8.57
CA THR A 23 -14.94 3.67 8.89
C THR A 23 -14.80 2.37 9.71
N LEU A 24 -15.60 2.25 10.78
CA LEU A 24 -15.64 1.05 11.63
C LEU A 24 -16.01 -0.23 10.88
N HIS A 25 -16.69 -0.08 9.74
CA HIS A 25 -17.10 -1.19 8.89
C HIS A 25 -16.06 -1.57 7.84
N SER A 26 -14.97 -0.80 7.69
CA SER A 26 -13.91 -1.18 6.76
C SER A 26 -13.21 -2.45 7.24
N ARG A 27 -12.77 -3.26 6.28
CA ARG A 27 -11.98 -4.46 6.57
C ARG A 27 -10.65 -4.11 7.25
N ALA A 28 -9.98 -3.06 6.77
CA ALA A 28 -8.74 -2.57 7.33
C ALA A 28 -8.89 -2.22 8.82
N MET A 29 -9.95 -1.52 9.20
CA MET A 29 -10.24 -1.18 10.60
C MET A 29 -10.42 -2.43 11.46
N ARG A 30 -11.21 -3.41 10.99
CA ARG A 30 -11.40 -4.68 11.72
C ARG A 30 -10.12 -5.48 11.88
N ASP A 31 -9.31 -5.56 10.82
CA ASP A 31 -8.04 -6.29 10.85
C ASP A 31 -7.04 -5.58 11.78
N LEU A 32 -6.97 -4.25 11.74
CA LEU A 32 -6.12 -3.44 12.63
C LEU A 32 -6.48 -3.59 14.11
N LEU A 33 -7.77 -3.57 14.45
CA LEU A 33 -8.23 -3.73 15.84
C LEU A 33 -7.86 -5.11 16.43
N ARG A 34 -7.65 -6.12 15.58
CA ARG A 34 -7.14 -7.43 16.01
C ARG A 34 -5.66 -7.39 16.32
N TYR A 35 -4.87 -6.66 15.54
CA TYR A 35 -3.42 -6.51 15.77
C TYR A 35 -3.09 -5.52 16.90
N LEU A 36 -3.89 -4.45 17.03
CA LEU A 36 -3.70 -3.36 17.99
C LEU A 36 -5.00 -3.09 18.78
N PRO A 37 -5.39 -3.98 19.71
CA PRO A 37 -6.56 -3.77 20.54
C PRO A 37 -6.42 -2.49 21.38
N PRO A 38 -7.49 -1.68 21.53
CA PRO A 38 -7.44 -0.46 22.34
C PRO A 38 -7.08 -0.76 23.80
N LYS A 39 -6.09 -0.06 24.35
CA LYS A 39 -5.65 -0.21 25.75
C LYS A 39 -6.17 0.91 26.66
N GLY A 40 -7.47 1.17 26.59
CA GLY A 40 -8.15 2.19 27.40
C GLY A 40 -8.33 3.56 26.71
N PRO A 41 -8.76 4.59 27.46
CA PRO A 41 -9.05 5.91 26.92
C PRO A 41 -7.79 6.61 26.41
N ARG A 42 -7.89 7.20 25.22
CA ARG A 42 -6.81 7.95 24.58
C ARG A 42 -6.94 9.41 24.99
N ASN A 43 -6.02 9.89 25.82
CA ASN A 43 -6.14 11.19 26.49
C ASN A 43 -5.53 12.36 25.70
N SER A 44 -4.92 12.10 24.53
CA SER A 44 -4.26 13.14 23.73
C SER A 44 -4.19 12.75 22.25
N LYS A 45 -4.22 13.75 21.37
CA LYS A 45 -3.97 13.56 19.93
C LYS A 45 -2.54 13.13 19.60
N TYR A 46 -1.61 13.29 20.56
CA TYR A 46 -0.21 12.85 20.45
C TYR A 46 0.06 11.55 21.20
N ASP A 47 -1.00 10.82 21.59
CA ASP A 47 -0.85 9.51 22.20
C ASP A 47 -0.10 8.56 21.24
N PRO A 48 1.02 7.95 21.67
CA PRO A 48 1.76 6.99 20.85
C PRO A 48 0.89 5.85 20.32
N ALA A 49 -0.18 5.48 21.02
CA ALA A 49 -1.14 4.49 20.54
C ALA A 49 -1.88 4.97 19.29
N ILE A 50 -2.19 6.27 19.16
CA ILE A 50 -2.79 6.85 17.95
C ILE A 50 -1.79 6.83 16.80
N ILE A 51 -0.53 7.18 17.06
CA ILE A 51 0.53 7.16 16.03
C ILE A 51 0.73 5.74 15.51
N LYS A 52 0.89 4.75 16.42
CA LYS A 52 1.00 3.34 16.05
C LYS A 52 -0.21 2.83 15.28
N PHE A 53 -1.40 3.27 15.66
CA PHE A 53 -2.63 2.91 14.98
C PHE A 53 -2.66 3.44 13.54
N ASN A 54 -2.25 4.70 13.32
CA ASN A 54 -2.19 5.29 11.98
C ASN A 54 -1.15 4.59 11.09
N VAL A 55 0.04 4.30 11.61
CA VAL A 55 1.06 3.54 10.87
C VAL A 55 0.58 2.12 10.57
N GLY A 56 0.02 1.42 11.56
CA GLY A 56 -0.50 0.07 11.39
C GLY A 56 -1.66 -0.02 10.40
N ARG A 57 -2.49 1.04 10.31
CA ARG A 57 -3.55 1.15 9.30
C ARG A 57 -3.01 1.06 7.88
N ASP A 58 -1.87 1.69 7.62
CA ASP A 58 -1.30 1.70 6.29
C ASP A 58 -0.89 0.29 5.84
N LEU A 59 -0.37 -0.53 6.77
CA LEU A 59 0.02 -1.92 6.51
C LEU A 59 -1.18 -2.85 6.18
N VAL A 60 -2.36 -2.59 6.74
CA VAL A 60 -3.57 -3.43 6.55
C VAL A 60 -4.47 -2.94 5.40
N THR A 61 -4.15 -1.80 4.78
CA THR A 61 -4.97 -1.17 3.73
C THR A 61 -4.50 -1.57 2.34
N THR A 62 -5.43 -1.68 1.38
CA THR A 62 -5.14 -1.85 -0.06
C THR A 62 -5.11 -0.49 -0.76
N TYR A 63 -4.10 -0.28 -1.59
CA TYR A 63 -3.92 0.97 -2.35
C TYR A 63 -3.90 0.76 -3.86
N ASP A 64 -4.31 -0.42 -4.34
CA ASP A 64 -4.35 -0.75 -5.75
C ASP A 64 -5.19 0.27 -6.53
N HIS A 65 -6.39 0.61 -6.03
CA HIS A 65 -7.27 1.60 -6.66
C HIS A 65 -6.68 3.02 -6.68
N VAL A 66 -5.92 3.39 -5.64
CA VAL A 66 -5.23 4.69 -5.56
C VAL A 66 -4.09 4.74 -6.59
N PHE A 67 -3.30 3.68 -6.69
CA PHE A 67 -2.21 3.62 -7.64
C PHE A 67 -2.70 3.52 -9.08
N ASP A 68 -3.79 2.80 -9.35
CA ASP A 68 -4.41 2.75 -10.68
C ASP A 68 -4.89 4.15 -11.12
N ARG A 69 -5.45 4.92 -10.19
CA ARG A 69 -5.83 6.32 -10.43
C ARG A 69 -4.59 7.19 -10.71
N PHE A 70 -3.50 7.01 -9.96
CA PHE A 70 -2.22 7.68 -10.24
C PHE A 70 -1.73 7.37 -11.66
N LEU A 71 -1.67 6.10 -12.04
CA LEU A 71 -1.25 5.69 -13.38
C LEU A 71 -2.10 6.31 -14.50
N LYS A 72 -3.42 6.42 -14.27
CA LYS A 72 -4.35 7.05 -15.20
C LYS A 72 -4.10 8.56 -15.31
N ASN A 73 -3.97 9.25 -14.18
CA ASN A 73 -3.80 10.70 -14.15
C ASN A 73 -2.51 11.18 -14.84
N PHE A 74 -1.46 10.35 -14.80
CA PHE A 74 -0.17 10.63 -15.45
C PHE A 74 0.02 9.89 -16.78
N GLU A 75 -1.04 9.27 -17.33
CA GLU A 75 -1.04 8.58 -18.62
C GLU A 75 0.13 7.60 -18.80
N PHE A 76 0.50 6.86 -17.75
CA PHE A 76 1.69 6.01 -17.72
C PHE A 76 1.73 4.94 -18.84
N HIS A 77 0.56 4.48 -19.29
CA HIS A 77 0.48 3.56 -20.42
C HIS A 77 0.96 4.21 -21.72
N THR A 78 0.49 5.42 -22.01
CA THR A 78 0.89 6.22 -23.18
C THR A 78 2.37 6.59 -23.09
N ALA A 79 2.81 7.11 -21.94
CA ALA A 79 4.21 7.46 -21.73
C ALA A 79 5.13 6.25 -21.90
N GLY A 80 4.77 5.10 -21.32
CA GLY A 80 5.51 3.85 -21.52
C GLY A 80 5.65 3.47 -22.99
N HIS A 81 4.56 3.56 -23.76
CA HIS A 81 4.57 3.24 -25.18
C HIS A 81 5.52 4.15 -25.98
N VAL A 82 5.54 5.46 -25.69
CA VAL A 82 6.48 6.42 -26.30
C VAL A 82 7.94 6.04 -26.02
N PHE A 83 8.24 5.51 -24.83
CA PHE A 83 9.57 5.05 -24.46
C PHE A 83 9.86 3.58 -24.84
N GLY A 84 8.96 2.92 -25.58
CA GLY A 84 9.12 1.51 -25.96
C GLY A 84 9.15 0.56 -24.76
N ALA A 85 8.43 0.90 -23.69
CA ALA A 85 8.36 0.14 -22.45
C ALA A 85 6.91 -0.12 -22.03
N MET A 86 6.67 -1.26 -21.41
CA MET A 86 5.37 -1.64 -20.88
C MET A 86 5.53 -2.14 -19.45
N MET A 87 4.61 -1.72 -18.56
CA MET A 87 4.53 -2.29 -17.23
C MET A 87 4.13 -3.77 -17.32
N LYS A 88 4.82 -4.63 -16.58
CA LYS A 88 4.47 -6.03 -16.46
C LYS A 88 3.25 -6.17 -15.57
N GLU A 89 2.21 -6.82 -16.08
CA GLU A 89 1.02 -7.15 -15.31
C GLU A 89 1.36 -8.06 -14.12
N LYS A 90 2.12 -9.13 -14.39
CA LYS A 90 2.67 -10.04 -13.37
C LYS A 90 4.15 -9.74 -13.16
N HIS A 91 4.49 -9.37 -11.94
CA HIS A 91 5.87 -9.23 -11.52
C HIS A 91 6.55 -10.60 -11.34
N THR A 92 7.86 -10.67 -11.62
CA THR A 92 8.62 -11.93 -11.49
C THR A 92 9.92 -11.78 -10.70
N ILE A 93 10.33 -10.56 -10.37
CA ILE A 93 11.56 -10.24 -9.63
C ILE A 93 11.22 -9.70 -8.24
N ILE A 94 10.27 -8.77 -8.14
CA ILE A 94 9.84 -8.16 -6.89
C ILE A 94 8.32 -8.07 -6.81
N GLU A 95 7.73 -8.31 -5.65
CA GLU A 95 6.28 -8.13 -5.48
C GLU A 95 5.85 -6.69 -5.77
N LYS A 96 4.58 -6.53 -6.18
CA LYS A 96 4.00 -5.21 -6.44
C LYS A 96 4.02 -4.29 -5.21
N TRP A 97 3.81 -4.92 -4.05
CA TRP A 97 3.65 -4.30 -2.73
C TRP A 97 4.38 -5.14 -1.66
N PRO A 98 5.72 -5.17 -1.67
CA PRO A 98 6.49 -6.16 -0.89
C PRO A 98 6.36 -6.00 0.63
N TYR A 99 5.93 -4.83 1.10
CA TYR A 99 5.82 -4.50 2.52
C TYR A 99 4.39 -4.59 3.07
N ARG A 100 3.44 -5.04 2.25
CA ARG A 100 2.07 -5.31 2.72
C ARG A 100 2.01 -6.66 3.41
N LEU A 101 1.15 -6.77 4.42
CA LEU A 101 0.95 -8.02 5.15
C LEU A 101 0.44 -9.11 4.21
N LYS A 102 1.11 -10.26 4.23
CA LYS A 102 0.75 -11.44 3.43
C LYS A 102 -0.27 -12.30 4.17
N LEU A 103 -0.18 -12.33 5.50
CA LEU A 103 -1.09 -13.06 6.37
C LEU A 103 -2.29 -12.20 6.75
N ARG A 104 -3.45 -12.83 6.77
CA ARG A 104 -4.69 -12.22 7.28
C ARG A 104 -4.70 -12.31 8.81
N SER A 105 -5.31 -11.31 9.45
CA SER A 105 -5.48 -11.31 10.90
C SER A 105 -6.15 -12.61 11.37
N GLY A 106 -5.55 -13.26 12.36
CA GLY A 106 -6.00 -14.54 12.90
C GLY A 106 -5.35 -15.78 12.27
N GLN A 107 -4.59 -15.65 11.20
CA GLN A 107 -3.73 -16.75 10.71
C GLN A 107 -2.51 -16.93 11.63
N PRO A 108 -1.99 -18.16 11.77
CA PRO A 108 -0.73 -18.40 12.49
C PRO A 108 0.39 -17.53 11.92
N GLY A 109 1.12 -16.83 12.80
CA GLY A 109 2.23 -15.94 12.42
C GLY A 109 1.81 -14.54 11.95
N ALA A 110 0.51 -14.23 11.84
CA ALA A 110 0.05 -12.93 11.33
C ALA A 110 0.45 -11.76 12.26
N GLN A 111 0.42 -11.96 13.57
CA GLN A 111 0.87 -10.94 14.54
C GLN A 111 2.38 -10.70 14.42
N ASP A 112 3.18 -11.75 14.26
CA ASP A 112 4.64 -11.64 14.13
C ASP A 112 5.02 -10.90 12.85
N GLU A 113 4.32 -11.16 11.74
CA GLU A 113 4.49 -10.41 10.49
C GLU A 113 4.15 -8.92 10.69
N PHE A 114 3.01 -8.62 11.31
CA PHE A 114 2.60 -7.25 11.60
C PHE A 114 3.62 -6.51 12.48
N ASP A 115 4.06 -7.13 13.56
CA ASP A 115 5.02 -6.55 14.50
C ASP A 115 6.39 -6.34 13.84
N ARG A 116 6.80 -7.24 12.93
CA ARG A 116 8.03 -7.08 12.13
C ARG A 116 7.93 -5.87 11.21
N CYS A 117 6.84 -5.73 10.44
CA CYS A 117 6.62 -4.58 9.56
C CYS A 117 6.60 -3.25 10.34
N MET A 118 5.94 -3.23 11.50
CA MET A 118 5.93 -2.06 12.39
C MET A 118 7.32 -1.66 12.89
N LYS A 119 8.24 -2.62 13.09
CA LYS A 119 9.62 -2.36 13.51
C LYS A 119 10.52 -1.91 12.35
N GLU A 120 10.29 -2.43 11.15
CA GLU A 120 11.06 -2.08 9.95
C GLU A 120 10.79 -0.64 9.48
N GLY A 121 9.68 -0.02 9.91
CA GLY A 121 9.35 1.36 9.57
C GLY A 121 8.84 1.55 8.14
N VAL A 122 8.45 0.46 7.48
CA VAL A 122 7.85 0.46 6.15
C VAL A 122 6.37 0.82 6.24
N SER A 123 5.86 1.55 5.24
CA SER A 123 4.46 2.02 5.24
C SER A 123 3.50 1.01 4.59
N GLY A 124 3.99 0.16 3.69
CA GLY A 124 3.15 -0.69 2.84
C GLY A 124 2.59 0.04 1.61
N LYS A 125 2.94 1.32 1.42
CA LYS A 125 2.53 2.17 0.29
C LYS A 125 3.58 2.26 -0.81
N GLU A 126 4.74 1.64 -0.60
CA GLU A 126 5.83 1.60 -1.57
C GLU A 126 5.44 0.67 -2.73
N ARG A 127 5.21 1.26 -3.91
CA ARG A 127 4.82 0.52 -5.10
C ARG A 127 6.01 0.31 -6.03
N TYR A 128 6.34 -0.94 -6.31
CA TYR A 128 7.34 -1.28 -7.33
C TYR A 128 6.68 -1.49 -8.69
N VAL A 129 7.30 -1.10 -9.80
CA VAL A 129 6.82 -1.44 -11.14
C VAL A 129 7.94 -2.12 -11.89
N GLU A 130 7.66 -3.31 -12.42
CA GLU A 130 8.54 -3.99 -13.36
C GLU A 130 8.17 -3.62 -14.79
N TRP A 131 9.18 -3.32 -15.60
CA TRP A 131 9.03 -2.93 -16.99
C TRP A 131 9.65 -3.96 -17.93
N LYS A 132 8.96 -4.24 -19.04
CA LYS A 132 9.47 -4.98 -20.19
C LYS A 132 9.60 -4.04 -21.40
N ARG A 133 10.57 -4.31 -22.27
CA ARG A 133 10.72 -3.61 -23.55
C ARG A 133 9.64 -4.07 -24.52
N ILE A 134 9.06 -3.13 -25.26
CA ILE A 134 8.18 -3.41 -26.39
C ILE A 134 9.08 -3.50 -27.65
N PRO A 135 9.02 -4.59 -28.44
CA PRO A 135 9.72 -4.66 -29.71
C PRO A 135 9.25 -3.55 -30.65
N GLN A 136 10.18 -2.85 -31.30
CA GLN A 136 9.85 -1.85 -32.31
C GLN A 136 9.31 -2.58 -33.56
N GLY A 137 8.03 -2.37 -33.91
CA GLY A 137 7.41 -2.98 -35.10
C GLY A 137 5.97 -3.49 -34.95
N LEU A 138 5.39 -3.51 -33.75
CA LEU A 138 3.94 -3.67 -33.55
C LEU A 138 3.33 -2.31 -33.16
N LEU A 139 3.04 -1.51 -34.19
CA LEU A 139 2.11 -0.38 -34.13
C LEU A 139 0.89 -0.75 -34.97
#